data_AF-A0A920P3Z1-F1
#
_entry.id   AF-A0A920P3Z1-F1
#
_cell.length_a   1.000
_cell.length_b   1.000
_cell.length_c   1.000
_cell.angle_alpha   90.00
_cell.angle_beta   90.00
_cell.angle_gamma   90.00
#
_symmetry.space_group_name_H-M   'P 1'
#
loop_
_entity.id
_entity.type
_entity.pdbx_description
1 polymer ?
#
loop_
_entity_poly.entity_id
_entity_poly.type
_entity_poly.pdbx_seq_one_letter_code
_entity_poly.pdbx_strand_id
1 'polypeptide(L)'
;MPGISRLGDLNVVVLERDVAPAMGSTGKSAAGVRVQFTTPPNIKLSMHSLPIYREFKERHGYDIGYRDIGYLLLVPDDRWDQHMESVVFTAELRCSR
;
A
#
# COMPACT_ATOMS: atom_id res chain seq x y z
N MET A 1 21.01 -18.30 -9.42
CA MET A 1 20.77 -17.95 -10.84
C MET A 1 19.44 -17.21 -10.91
N PRO A 2 19.32 -16.06 -11.61
CA PRO A 2 18.04 -15.39 -11.73
C PRO A 2 17.11 -16.31 -12.54
N GLY A 3 16.07 -16.82 -11.89
CA GLY A 3 15.12 -17.75 -12.49
C GLY A 3 14.19 -17.02 -13.46
N ILE A 4 14.07 -17.54 -14.68
CA ILE A 4 13.06 -17.07 -15.62
C ILE A 4 11.67 -17.42 -15.06
N SER A 5 10.79 -16.44 -15.01
CA SER A 5 9.41 -16.59 -14.55
C SER A 5 8.48 -16.49 -15.76
N ARG A 6 7.36 -17.21 -15.79
CA ARG A 6 6.37 -17.09 -16.86
C ARG A 6 5.20 -16.20 -16.42
N LEU A 7 4.85 -15.24 -17.29
CA LEU A 7 3.61 -14.47 -17.18
C LEU A 7 2.79 -14.69 -18.46
N GLY A 8 1.86 -15.64 -18.41
CA GLY A 8 1.22 -16.16 -19.62
C GLY A 8 2.25 -16.80 -20.56
N ASP A 9 2.26 -16.36 -21.82
CA ASP A 9 3.22 -16.82 -22.84
C ASP A 9 4.54 -16.02 -22.85
N LEU A 10 4.70 -15.09 -21.92
CA LEU A 10 5.91 -14.25 -21.83
C LEU A 10 6.95 -14.89 -20.90
N ASN A 11 8.19 -14.88 -21.37
CA ASN A 11 9.36 -15.17 -20.55
C ASN A 11 9.83 -13.87 -19.87
N VAL A 12 9.76 -13.84 -18.55
CA VAL A 12 10.05 -12.66 -17.74
C VAL A 12 11.29 -12.91 -16.89
N VAL A 13 12.21 -11.95 -16.90
CA VAL A 13 13.39 -11.93 -16.04
C VAL A 13 13.35 -10.64 -15.21
N VAL A 14 13.60 -10.76 -13.90
CA VAL A 14 13.79 -9.63 -13.00
C VAL A 14 15.28 -9.46 -12.75
N LEU A 15 15.81 -8.28 -13.06
CA LEU A 15 17.20 -7.91 -12.79
C LEU A 15 17.25 -7.07 -11.51
N GLU A 16 17.98 -7.57 -10.53
CA GLU A 16 18.24 -6.90 -9.25
C GLU A 16 19.75 -6.66 -9.13
N ARG A 17 20.12 -5.45 -8.68
CA ARG A 17 21.52 -5.07 -8.44
C ARG A 17 22.01 -5.68 -7.13
N ASP A 18 21.17 -5.69 -6.11
CA ASP A 18 21.52 -6.20 -4.79
C ASP A 18 21.51 -7.74 -4.74
N VAL A 19 22.02 -8.30 -3.63
CA VAL A 19 22.13 -9.75 -3.44
C VAL A 19 20.78 -10.47 -3.33
N ALA A 20 19.71 -9.73 -3.05
CA ALA A 20 18.34 -10.22 -2.95
C ALA A 20 17.34 -9.09 -3.27
N PRO A 21 16.09 -9.42 -3.66
CA PRO A 21 15.04 -8.42 -3.84
C PRO A 21 14.77 -7.60 -2.58
N ALA A 22 14.23 -6.40 -2.76
CA ALA A 22 13.74 -5.52 -1.69
C ALA A 22 14.81 -4.98 -0.72
N MET A 23 16.11 -5.09 -1.02
CA MET A 23 17.21 -4.58 -0.18
C MET A 23 17.34 -3.03 -0.15
N GLY A 24 16.63 -2.34 -1.04
CA GLY A 24 16.51 -0.88 -1.08
C GLY A 24 15.47 -0.31 -0.10
N SER A 25 14.72 0.70 -0.55
CA SER A 25 13.74 1.41 0.29
C SER A 25 12.62 0.50 0.83
N THR A 26 12.26 -0.56 0.09
CA THR A 26 11.20 -1.49 0.50
C THR A 26 11.55 -2.20 1.81
N GLY A 27 12.72 -2.85 1.90
CA GLY A 27 13.17 -3.55 3.10
C GLY A 27 13.54 -2.62 4.26
N LYS A 28 13.75 -1.33 3.98
CA LYS A 28 14.04 -0.28 4.98
C LYS A 28 12.81 0.51 5.42
N SER A 29 11.65 0.21 4.84
CA SER A 29 10.40 0.91 5.14
C SER A 29 9.93 0.66 6.57
N ALA A 30 9.21 1.62 7.14
CA ALA A 30 8.47 1.42 8.40
C ALA A 30 7.26 0.48 8.26
N ALA A 31 7.02 -0.06 7.05
CA ALA A 31 5.96 -1.02 6.73
C ALA A 31 4.53 -0.53 7.00
N GLY A 32 4.32 0.78 6.90
CA GLY A 32 3.02 1.39 7.12
C GLY A 32 2.09 1.38 5.90
N VAL A 33 0.82 1.02 6.09
CA VAL A 33 -0.23 1.01 5.04
C VAL A 33 -1.42 1.90 5.42
N ARG A 34 -1.63 3.02 4.71
CA ARG A 34 -2.74 3.96 4.96
C ARG A 34 -3.48 4.33 3.68
N VAL A 35 -4.67 4.91 3.83
CA VAL A 35 -5.50 5.42 2.71
C VAL A 35 -5.73 6.93 2.75
N GLN A 36 -5.36 7.60 3.84
CA GLN A 36 -5.51 9.06 4.00
C GLN A 36 -4.43 9.79 3.18
N PHE A 37 -4.85 10.44 2.10
CA PHE A 37 -3.99 11.25 1.21
C PHE A 37 -4.74 12.49 0.71
N THR A 38 -4.04 13.37 0.02
CA THR A 38 -4.57 14.67 -0.46
C THR A 38 -5.06 14.63 -1.91
N THR A 39 -4.82 13.54 -2.65
CA THR A 39 -5.11 13.45 -4.08
C THR A 39 -5.91 12.19 -4.41
N PRO A 40 -6.91 12.26 -5.31
CA PRO A 40 -7.69 11.09 -5.71
C PRO A 40 -6.88 9.87 -6.15
N PRO A 41 -5.81 9.99 -6.97
CA PRO A 41 -5.07 8.82 -7.43
C PRO A 41 -4.42 8.03 -6.29
N ASN A 42 -3.80 8.72 -5.33
CA ASN A 42 -3.18 8.06 -4.18
C ASN A 42 -4.23 7.39 -3.28
N ILE A 43 -5.37 8.05 -3.03
CA ILE A 43 -6.46 7.48 -2.24
C ILE A 43 -6.96 6.19 -2.90
N LYS A 44 -7.27 6.25 -4.20
CA LYS A 44 -7.78 5.09 -4.97
C LYS A 44 -6.77 3.95 -5.04
N LEU A 45 -5.49 4.26 -5.30
CA LEU A 45 -4.41 3.27 -5.34
C LEU A 45 -4.27 2.56 -3.98
N SER A 46 -4.23 3.33 -2.90
CA SER A 46 -4.14 2.78 -1.54
C SER A 46 -5.36 1.93 -1.18
N MET A 47 -6.57 2.38 -1.51
CA MET A 47 -7.80 1.59 -1.32
C MET A 47 -7.78 0.29 -2.10
N HIS A 48 -7.27 0.30 -3.34
CA HIS A 48 -7.14 -0.90 -4.16
C HIS A 48 -6.10 -1.89 -3.60
N SER A 49 -5.01 -1.38 -3.01
CA SER A 49 -3.98 -2.21 -2.40
C SER A 49 -4.40 -2.87 -1.08
N LEU A 50 -5.33 -2.26 -0.35
CA LEU A 50 -5.70 -2.68 1.01
C LEU A 50 -6.23 -4.13 1.10
N PRO A 51 -7.14 -4.60 0.22
CA PRO A 51 -7.56 -5.99 0.18
C PRO A 51 -6.40 -6.96 -0.09
N ILE A 52 -5.42 -6.57 -0.91
CA ILE A 52 -4.26 -7.42 -1.24
C ILE A 52 -3.46 -7.73 0.02
N TYR A 53 -3.21 -6.72 0.88
CA TYR A 53 -2.51 -6.95 2.15
C TYR A 53 -3.34 -7.77 3.14
N ARG A 54 -4.65 -7.51 3.25
CA ARG A 54 -5.56 -8.23 4.15
C ARG A 54 -5.66 -9.71 3.79
N GLU A 55 -5.72 -10.03 2.50
CA GLU A 55 -5.95 -11.38 1.99
C GLU A 55 -4.65 -12.07 1.57
N PHE A 56 -3.47 -11.47 1.85
CA PHE A 56 -2.19 -11.95 1.34
C PHE A 56 -1.92 -13.41 1.74
N LYS A 57 -2.18 -13.75 3.00
CA LYS A 57 -2.00 -15.10 3.52
C LYS A 57 -2.91 -16.12 2.84
N GLU A 58 -4.17 -15.76 2.60
CA GLU A 58 -5.15 -16.61 1.92
C GLU A 58 -4.77 -16.80 0.44
N ARG A 59 -4.37 -15.73 -0.24
CA ARG A 59 -4.07 -15.73 -1.68
C ARG A 59 -2.72 -16.36 -2.02
N HIS A 60 -1.72 -16.22 -1.14
CA HIS A 60 -0.33 -16.58 -1.44
C HIS A 60 0.28 -17.59 -0.48
N GLY A 61 -0.39 -17.93 0.62
CA GLY A 61 0.10 -18.91 1.61
C GLY A 61 1.18 -18.37 2.55
N TYR A 62 1.54 -17.08 2.46
CA TYR A 62 2.57 -16.46 3.29
C TYR A 62 1.98 -15.43 4.26
N ASP A 63 2.37 -15.51 5.52
CA ASP A 63 2.05 -14.48 6.50
C ASP A 63 3.07 -13.33 6.38
N ILE A 64 2.60 -12.14 6.00
CA ILE A 64 3.43 -10.93 5.86
C ILE A 64 3.41 -10.04 7.10
N GLY A 65 2.76 -10.48 8.18
CA GLY A 65 2.67 -9.71 9.43
C GLY A 65 1.80 -8.46 9.33
N TYR A 66 0.89 -8.39 8.35
CA TYR A 66 -0.04 -7.27 8.20
C TYR A 66 -1.00 -7.20 9.40
N ARG A 67 -1.17 -6.00 9.97
CA ARG A 67 -2.07 -5.75 11.10
C ARG A 67 -3.00 -4.59 10.76
N ASP A 68 -4.30 -4.85 10.77
CA ASP A 68 -5.33 -3.85 10.49
C ASP A 68 -5.67 -3.04 11.74
N ILE A 69 -4.76 -2.15 12.13
CA ILE A 69 -4.82 -1.38 13.39
C ILE A 69 -5.09 0.12 13.18
N GLY A 70 -5.29 0.54 11.92
CA GLY A 70 -5.52 1.94 11.58
C GLY A 70 -4.29 2.84 11.75
N TYR A 71 -4.51 4.15 11.64
CA TYR A 71 -3.50 5.19 11.75
C TYR A 71 -3.96 6.26 12.73
N LEU A 72 -3.05 6.69 13.60
CA LEU A 72 -3.25 7.86 14.44
C LEU A 72 -2.55 9.06 13.81
N LEU A 73 -3.32 10.11 13.51
CA LEU A 73 -2.81 11.38 13.02
C LEU A 73 -3.04 12.43 14.11
N LEU A 74 -1.97 13.05 14.59
CA LEU A 74 -2.05 14.20 15.47
C LEU A 74 -2.17 15.47 14.64
N VAL A 75 -3.22 16.24 14.87
CA VAL A 75 -3.56 17.44 14.09
C VAL A 75 -3.62 18.64 15.04
N PRO A 76 -2.81 19.69 14.81
CA PRO A 76 -2.91 20.94 15.56
C PRO A 76 -4.27 21.63 15.35
N ASP A 77 -4.75 22.34 16.37
CA ASP A 77 -6.06 23.00 16.35
C ASP A 77 -6.26 23.94 15.14
N ASP A 78 -5.21 24.67 14.74
CA ASP A 78 -5.25 25.61 13.61
C ASP A 78 -5.37 24.93 12.23
N ARG A 79 -5.24 23.60 12.17
CA ARG A 79 -5.38 22.81 10.94
C ARG A 79 -6.53 21.82 10.97
N TRP A 80 -7.34 21.83 12.03
CA TRP A 80 -8.41 20.86 12.22
C TRP A 80 -9.41 20.85 11.07
N ASP A 81 -9.91 22.02 10.66
CA ASP A 81 -10.93 22.12 9.62
C ASP A 81 -10.42 21.59 8.27
N GLN A 82 -9.21 21.98 7.88
CA GLN A 82 -8.56 21.48 6.66
C GLN A 82 -8.34 19.95 6.71
N HIS A 83 -7.98 19.41 7.88
CA HIS A 83 -7.85 17.97 8.03
C HIS A 83 -9.20 17.26 7.84
N MET A 84 -10.27 17.80 8.43
CA MET A 84 -11.61 17.25 8.31
C MET A 84 -12.12 17.29 6.87
N GLU A 85 -11.81 18.33 6.08
CA GLU A 85 -12.08 18.36 4.63
C GLU A 85 -11.39 17.18 3.92
N SER A 86 -10.12 16.91 4.23
CA SER A 86 -9.39 15.76 3.67
C SER A 86 -9.99 14.41 4.08
N VAL A 87 -10.49 14.28 5.32
CA VAL A 87 -11.17 13.08 5.82
C VAL A 87 -12.46 12.84 5.05
N VAL A 88 -13.30 13.88 4.90
CA VAL A 88 -14.56 13.79 4.14
C VAL A 88 -14.28 13.43 2.68
N PHE A 89 -13.33 14.12 2.05
CA PHE A 89 -12.92 13.84 0.67
C PHE A 89 -12.46 12.38 0.47
N THR A 90 -11.68 11.85 1.41
CA THR A 90 -11.25 10.44 1.40
C THR A 90 -12.44 9.49 1.56
N ALA A 91 -13.40 9.82 2.43
CA ALA A 91 -14.61 9.03 2.65
C ALA A 91 -15.52 9.00 1.41
N GLU A 92 -15.71 10.13 0.73
CA GLU A 92 -16.50 10.23 -0.51
C GLU A 92 -15.92 9.35 -1.62
N LEU A 93 -14.60 9.40 -1.81
CA LEU A 93 -13.91 8.56 -2.79
C LEU A 93 -13.97 7.07 -2.46
N ARG A 94 -14.18 6.70 -1.20
CA ARG A 94 -14.42 5.31 -0.78
C ARG A 94 -15.80 4.81 -1.17
N CYS A 95 -16.80 5.70 -1.10
CA CYS A 95 -18.21 5.37 -1.37
C CYS A 95 -18.58 5.49 -2.86
N SER A 96 -17.79 6.25 -3.62
CA SER A 96 -17.83 6.32 -5.09
C SER A 96 -17.45 4.95 -5.69
N ARG A 97 -18.43 4.10 -5.97
CA ARG A 97 -18.26 2.95 -6.87
C ARG A 97 -18.27 3.39 -8.33
#